data_AF-A0A424HGU8-F1
#
_entry.id   AF-A0A424HGU8-F1
#
_cell.length_a   1.000
_cell.length_b   1.000
_cell.length_c   1.000
_cell.angle_alpha   90.00
_cell.angle_beta   90.00
_cell.angle_gamma   90.00
#
_symmetry.space_group_name_H-M   'P 1'
#
loop_
_entity.id
_entity.type
_entity.pdbx_description
1 polymer ?
#
loop_
_entity_poly.entity_id
_entity_poly.type
_entity_poly.pdbx_seq_one_letter_code
_entity_poly.pdbx_strand_id
1 'polypeptide(L)'
;MSKKLQKGSVWEQADTDGDGVVTDDEMAMTERMIRLENNDKMQDQQRLICWVSSLSSIALIIIAMSPIIPDARIEMVTALLSTYVVANLGIVATFMATSAFARNSDNKK
;
A
#
# COMPACT_ATOMS: atom_id res chain seq x y z
N MET A 1 -37.01 12.15 -18.33
CA MET A 1 -36.08 12.47 -19.43
C MET A 1 -34.74 11.86 -19.08
N SER A 2 -34.37 10.76 -19.75
CA SER A 2 -33.11 10.05 -19.51
C SER A 2 -31.94 10.87 -20.08
N LYS A 3 -30.88 11.08 -19.28
CA LYS A 3 -29.66 11.78 -19.70
C LYS A 3 -28.71 10.75 -20.30
N LYS A 4 -28.39 10.91 -21.58
CA LYS A 4 -27.40 10.08 -22.28
C LYS A 4 -25.99 10.58 -22.02
N LEU A 5 -25.06 9.65 -21.85
CA LEU A 5 -23.63 9.92 -21.66
C LEU A 5 -23.01 10.57 -22.90
N GLN A 6 -22.07 11.50 -22.68
CA GLN A 6 -21.21 12.02 -23.74
C GLN A 6 -20.19 10.95 -24.14
N LYS A 7 -19.98 10.77 -25.46
CA LYS A 7 -18.94 9.88 -26.00
C LYS A 7 -17.56 10.26 -25.45
N GLY A 8 -16.85 9.31 -24.85
CA GLY A 8 -15.56 9.49 -24.19
C GLY A 8 -15.62 9.94 -22.72
N SER A 9 -16.78 9.86 -22.07
CA SER A 9 -16.93 10.13 -20.64
C SER A 9 -16.22 9.08 -19.80
N VAL A 10 -15.64 9.46 -18.66
CA VAL A 10 -15.06 8.52 -17.66
C VAL A 10 -16.08 7.46 -17.23
N TRP A 11 -17.37 7.78 -17.34
CA TRP A 11 -18.51 6.92 -17.03
C TRP A 11 -18.86 5.90 -18.13
N GLU A 12 -18.23 5.95 -19.32
CA GLU A 12 -18.40 4.89 -20.33
C GLU A 12 -17.87 3.52 -19.84
N GLN A 13 -16.96 3.51 -18.87
CA GLN A 13 -16.50 2.27 -18.22
C GLN A 13 -17.53 1.68 -17.25
N ALA A 14 -18.50 2.49 -16.80
CA ALA A 14 -19.55 2.06 -15.89
C ALA A 14 -20.80 1.56 -16.63
N ASP A 15 -21.00 1.98 -17.89
CA ASP A 15 -22.05 1.51 -18.79
C ASP A 15 -21.75 0.05 -19.22
N THR A 16 -22.37 -0.91 -18.53
CA THR A 16 -22.06 -2.33 -18.66
C THR A 16 -22.94 -3.00 -19.72
N ASP A 17 -24.12 -2.45 -20.00
CA ASP A 17 -25.05 -2.94 -21.02
C ASP A 17 -24.93 -2.23 -22.38
N GLY A 18 -24.20 -1.12 -22.44
CA GLY A 18 -23.86 -0.39 -23.67
C GLY A 18 -25.03 0.42 -24.23
N ASP A 19 -26.02 0.75 -23.41
CA ASP A 19 -27.22 1.48 -23.83
C ASP A 19 -27.04 3.02 -23.88
N GLY A 20 -25.90 3.52 -23.35
CA GLY A 20 -25.53 4.92 -23.30
C GLY A 20 -26.08 5.69 -22.08
N VAL A 21 -26.63 5.01 -21.08
CA VAL A 21 -27.24 5.55 -19.86
C VAL A 21 -26.76 4.75 -18.64
N VAL A 22 -25.84 5.31 -17.85
CA VAL A 22 -25.44 4.62 -16.60
C VAL A 22 -26.60 4.63 -15.61
N THR A 23 -27.06 3.44 -15.26
CA THR A 23 -28.09 3.23 -14.22
C THR A 23 -27.45 3.25 -12.82
N ASP A 24 -28.22 3.60 -11.78
CA ASP A 24 -27.73 3.61 -10.40
C ASP A 24 -27.12 2.26 -9.96
N ASP A 25 -27.67 1.14 -10.46
CA ASP A 25 -27.15 -0.21 -10.22
C ASP A 25 -25.76 -0.43 -10.86
N GLU A 26 -25.53 0.12 -12.05
CA GLU A 26 -24.24 0.03 -12.76
C GLU A 26 -23.16 0.89 -12.09
N MET A 27 -23.55 2.07 -11.58
CA MET A 27 -22.66 2.91 -10.76
C MET A 27 -22.27 2.20 -9.47
N ALA A 28 -23.22 1.56 -8.78
CA ALA A 28 -22.96 0.83 -7.54
C ALA A 28 -22.04 -0.39 -7.77
N MET A 29 -22.22 -1.10 -8.89
CA MET A 29 -21.37 -2.23 -9.27
C MET A 29 -19.94 -1.78 -9.60
N THR A 30 -19.80 -0.69 -10.35
CA THR A 30 -18.51 -0.11 -10.72
C THR A 30 -17.76 0.43 -9.50
N GLU A 31 -18.45 1.11 -8.58
CA GLU A 31 -17.86 1.57 -7.32
C GLU A 31 -17.32 0.39 -6.50
N ARG A 32 -18.09 -0.69 -6.40
CA ARG A 32 -17.66 -1.90 -5.69
C ARG A 32 -16.44 -2.55 -6.34
N MET A 33 -16.39 -2.61 -7.66
CA MET A 33 -15.24 -3.14 -8.41
C MET A 33 -13.98 -2.29 -8.16
N ILE A 34 -14.07 -0.96 -8.29
CA ILE A 34 -12.96 -0.04 -8.02
C ILE A 34 -12.47 -0.17 -6.57
N ARG A 35 -13.39 -0.31 -5.61
CA ARG A 35 -13.05 -0.49 -4.20
C ARG A 35 -12.33 -1.82 -3.95
N LEU A 36 -12.75 -2.90 -4.61
CA LEU A 36 -12.06 -4.20 -4.54
C LEU A 36 -10.64 -4.10 -5.10
N GLU A 37 -10.46 -3.50 -6.28
CA GLU A 37 -9.13 -3.31 -6.88
C GLU A 37 -8.21 -2.45 -6.01
N ASN A 38 -8.72 -1.37 -5.43
CA ASN A 38 -7.93 -0.51 -4.55
C ASN A 38 -7.50 -1.24 -3.27
N ASN A 39 -8.37 -2.07 -2.69
CA ASN A 39 -8.01 -2.89 -1.54
C ASN A 39 -6.93 -3.92 -1.88
N ASP A 40 -7.02 -4.57 -3.04
CA ASP A 40 -6.04 -5.54 -3.49
C ASP A 40 -4.66 -4.89 -3.69
N LYS A 41 -4.62 -3.75 -4.40
CA LYS A 41 -3.40 -2.93 -4.56
C LYS A 41 -2.79 -2.51 -3.22
N MET A 42 -3.62 -2.16 -2.22
CA MET A 42 -3.14 -1.83 -0.89
C MET A 42 -2.54 -3.03 -0.15
N GLN A 43 -3.11 -4.24 -0.29
CA GLN A 43 -2.52 -5.45 0.29
C GLN A 43 -1.17 -5.78 -0.34
N ASP A 44 -1.05 -5.65 -1.66
CA ASP A 44 0.22 -5.83 -2.36
C ASP A 44 1.28 -4.82 -1.94
N GLN A 45 0.90 -3.55 -1.77
CA GLN A 45 1.80 -2.53 -1.26
C GLN A 45 2.27 -2.85 0.17
N GLN A 46 1.37 -3.28 1.07
CA GLN A 46 1.76 -3.69 2.42
C GLN A 46 2.75 -4.86 2.40
N ARG A 47 2.51 -5.86 1.55
CA ARG A 47 3.41 -7.00 1.37
C ARG A 47 4.79 -6.54 0.90
N LEU A 48 4.85 -5.67 -0.10
CA LEU A 48 6.12 -5.11 -0.62
C LEU A 48 6.86 -4.31 0.45
N ILE A 49 6.18 -3.41 1.16
CA ILE A 49 6.78 -2.62 2.25
C ILE A 49 7.40 -3.54 3.30
N CYS A 50 6.67 -4.58 3.70
CA CYS A 50 7.13 -5.54 4.70
C CYS A 50 8.37 -6.32 4.22
N TRP A 51 8.36 -6.79 2.96
CA TRP A 51 9.48 -7.51 2.36
C TRP A 51 10.72 -6.64 2.22
N VAL A 52 10.57 -5.42 1.68
CA VAL A 52 11.68 -4.49 1.48
C VAL A 52 12.29 -4.06 2.81
N SER A 53 11.46 -3.74 3.80
CA SER A 53 11.90 -3.44 5.17
C SER A 53 12.68 -4.59 5.81
N SER A 54 12.14 -5.81 5.71
CA SER A 54 12.74 -7.01 6.30
C SER A 54 14.07 -7.34 5.61
N LEU A 55 14.11 -7.35 4.29
CA LEU A 55 15.32 -7.59 3.51
C LEU A 55 16.38 -6.51 3.76
N SER A 56 15.99 -5.23 3.82
CA SER A 56 16.90 -4.12 4.12
C SER A 56 17.56 -4.30 5.49
N SER A 57 16.76 -4.57 6.52
CA SER A 57 17.26 -4.76 7.89
C SER A 57 18.20 -5.96 8.00
N ILE A 58 17.84 -7.09 7.39
CA ILE A 58 18.69 -8.29 7.36
C ILE A 58 19.99 -8.01 6.61
N ALA A 59 19.94 -7.38 5.44
CA ALA A 59 21.12 -7.05 4.65
C ALA A 59 22.09 -6.14 5.43
N LEU A 60 21.58 -5.12 6.11
CA LEU A 60 22.40 -4.23 6.92
C LEU A 60 23.04 -4.94 8.12
N ILE A 61 22.34 -5.87 8.76
CA ILE A 61 22.92 -6.71 9.84
C ILE A 61 24.04 -7.59 9.29
N ILE A 62 23.84 -8.22 8.13
CA ILE A 62 24.87 -9.05 7.47
C ILE A 62 26.10 -8.20 7.13
N ILE A 63 25.90 -7.01 6.59
CA ILE A 63 27.00 -6.07 6.29
C ILE A 63 27.72 -5.66 7.58
N ALA A 64 26.98 -5.38 8.65
CA ALA A 64 27.55 -5.02 9.95
C ALA A 64 28.41 -6.14 10.56
N MET A 65 28.03 -7.40 10.35
CA MET A 65 28.80 -8.58 10.79
C MET A 65 29.93 -8.98 9.82
N SER A 66 30.00 -8.37 8.64
CA SER A 66 31.03 -8.67 7.65
C SER A 66 32.39 -8.09 8.08
N PRO A 67 33.52 -8.69 7.68
CA PRO A 67 34.86 -8.20 8.01
C PRO A 67 35.24 -6.89 7.31
N ILE A 68 34.29 -6.26 6.60
CA ILE A 68 34.48 -4.99 5.88
C ILE A 68 34.62 -3.82 6.86
N ILE A 69 34.06 -3.93 8.06
CA ILE A 69 34.07 -2.85 9.05
C ILE A 69 35.26 -3.02 10.01
N PRO A 70 36.12 -2.00 10.14
CA PRO A 70 37.22 -2.02 11.12
C PRO A 70 36.70 -2.07 12.55
N ASP A 71 37.39 -2.78 13.43
CA ASP A 71 37.04 -2.92 14.86
C ASP A 71 36.83 -1.56 15.56
N ALA A 72 37.64 -0.56 15.19
CA ALA A 72 37.56 0.79 15.71
C ALA A 72 36.23 1.52 15.40
N ARG A 73 35.41 1.02 14.47
CA ARG A 73 34.12 1.61 14.07
C ARG A 73 32.92 0.73 14.41
N ILE A 74 33.12 -0.47 14.98
CA ILE A 74 32.03 -1.41 15.26
C ILE A 74 30.99 -0.81 16.21
N GLU A 75 31.42 -0.14 17.27
CA GLU A 75 30.50 0.44 18.25
C GLU A 75 29.61 1.52 17.63
N MET A 76 30.22 2.44 16.86
CA MET A 76 29.50 3.48 16.13
C MET A 76 28.53 2.89 15.09
N VAL A 77 28.97 1.90 14.31
CA VAL A 77 28.12 1.26 13.28
C VAL A 77 26.95 0.53 13.93
N THR A 78 27.16 -0.15 15.06
CA THR A 78 26.10 -0.88 15.78
C THR A 78 25.06 0.08 16.37
N ALA A 79 25.49 1.23 16.91
CA ALA A 79 24.58 2.27 17.41
C ALA A 79 23.73 2.89 16.28
N LEU A 80 24.33 3.15 15.12
CA LEU A 80 23.60 3.65 13.94
C LEU A 80 22.63 2.61 13.38
N LEU A 81 23.07 1.35 13.29
CA LEU A 81 22.28 0.23 12.79
C LEU A 81 21.03 -0.01 13.65
N SER A 82 21.19 -0.07 14.98
CA SER A 82 20.07 -0.25 15.90
C SER A 82 19.05 0.90 15.79
N THR A 83 19.51 2.14 15.70
CA THR A 83 18.64 3.31 15.49
C THR A 83 17.88 3.22 14.16
N TYR A 84 18.57 2.82 13.08
CA TYR A 84 17.96 2.63 11.77
C TYR A 84 16.87 1.54 11.81
N VAL A 85 17.14 0.39 12.42
CA VAL A 85 16.18 -0.73 12.49
C VAL A 85 14.94 -0.31 13.28
N VAL A 86 15.11 0.41 14.40
CA VAL A 86 13.99 0.93 15.20
C VAL A 86 13.18 1.96 14.40
N ALA A 87 13.83 2.87 13.69
CA ALA A 87 13.16 3.85 12.84
C ALA A 87 12.38 3.17 11.69
N ASN A 88 12.99 2.16 11.05
CA ASN A 88 12.37 1.40 9.96
C ASN A 88 11.13 0.65 10.45
N LEU A 89 11.22 0.00 11.62
CA LEU A 89 10.09 -0.63 12.29
C LEU A 89 8.97 0.37 12.59
N GLY A 90 9.31 1.56 13.08
CA GLY A 90 8.33 2.61 13.37
C GLY A 90 7.58 3.07 12.12
N ILE A 91 8.27 3.24 10.99
CA ILE A 91 7.64 3.62 9.72
C ILE A 91 6.68 2.52 9.25
N VAL A 92 7.12 1.26 9.23
CA VAL A 92 6.29 0.13 8.80
C VAL A 92 5.09 -0.05 9.71
N ALA A 93 5.28 -0.02 11.03
CA ALA A 93 4.21 -0.12 12.01
C ALA A 93 3.18 1.00 11.85
N THR A 94 3.64 2.23 11.59
CA THR A 94 2.73 3.37 11.35
C THR A 94 1.90 3.15 10.09
N PHE A 95 2.51 2.75 8.98
CA PHE A 95 1.78 2.47 7.72
C PHE A 95 0.80 1.30 7.84
N MET A 96 1.18 0.24 8.56
CA MET A 96 0.28 -0.88 8.83
C MET A 96 -0.87 -0.50 9.76
N ALA A 97 -0.60 0.31 10.78
CA ALA A 97 -1.63 0.80 11.67
C ALA A 97 -2.63 1.69 10.93
N THR A 98 -2.17 2.69 10.19
CA THR A 98 -3.05 3.61 9.45
C THR A 98 -3.89 2.88 8.40
N SER A 99 -3.32 1.92 7.69
CA SER A 99 -4.07 1.11 6.72
C SER A 99 -5.08 0.17 7.39
N ALA A 100 -4.77 -0.42 8.55
CA ALA A 100 -5.73 -1.19 9.33
C ALA A 100 -6.89 -0.32 9.88
N PHE A 101 -6.58 0.89 10.36
CA PHE A 101 -7.58 1.86 10.79
C PHE A 101 -8.50 2.28 9.64
N ALA A 102 -7.94 2.58 8.46
CA ALA A 102 -8.71 2.92 7.27
C ALA A 102 -9.68 1.80 6.88
N ARG A 103 -9.20 0.55 6.83
CA ARG A 103 -10.03 -0.63 6.53
C ARG A 103 -11.16 -0.84 7.54
N ASN A 104 -10.88 -0.63 8.84
CA ASN A 104 -11.88 -0.80 9.89
C ASN A 104 -12.95 0.30 9.89
N SER A 105 -12.58 1.51 9.45
CA SER A 105 -13.54 2.61 9.24
C SER A 105 -14.45 2.34 8.04
N ASP A 106 -13.95 1.69 7.00
CA ASP A 106 -14.72 1.40 5.78
C ASP A 106 -15.75 0.27 6.02
N ASN A 107 -15.41 -0.72 6.86
CA ASN A 107 -16.31 -1.83 7.22
C ASN A 107 -17.45 -1.44 8.18
N LYS A 108 -17.45 -0.20 8.69
CA LYS A 108 -18.50 0.34 9.57
C LYS A 108 -19.53 1.23 8.84
N LYS A 109 -19.29 1.54 7.56
CA LYS A 109 -20.23 2.26 6.70
C LYS A 109 -21.07 1.28 5.90
#